data_AF-A0AAU4B2C4-F1
#
_entry.id   AF-A0AAU4B2C4-F1
#
_cell.length_a   1.000
_cell.length_b   1.000
_cell.length_c   1.000
_cell.angle_alpha   90.00
_cell.angle_beta   90.00
_cell.angle_gamma   90.00
#
_symmetry.space_group_name_H-M   'P 1'
#
loop_
_entity.id
_entity.type
_entity.pdbx_description
1 polymer ?
#
loop_
_entity_poly.entity_id
_entity_poly.type
_entity_poly.pdbx_seq_one_letter_code
_entity_poly.pdbx_strand_id
1 'polypeptide(L)' 'MTYLRGAARTVYGGALRARYEDGDTIRDLKAATGRSYGYLHRLLLEAGTTLRPRGRRGA' A
#
# COMPACT_ATOMS: atom_id res chain seq x y z
N MET A 1 -9.64 -12.04 -12.20
CA MET A 1 -8.75 -11.10 -11.50
C MET A 1 -7.31 -11.38 -11.94
N THR A 2 -6.70 -10.46 -12.69
CA THR A 2 -5.32 -10.63 -13.20
C THR A 2 -4.31 -10.45 -12.06
N TYR A 3 -3.59 -11.51 -11.72
CA TYR A 3 -2.50 -11.44 -10.75
C TYR A 3 -1.29 -10.76 -11.40
N LEU A 4 -0.87 -9.62 -10.85
CA LEU A 4 0.42 -9.01 -11.21
C LEU A 4 1.54 -10.02 -10.86
N ARG A 5 2.23 -10.55 -11.88
CA ARG A 5 3.34 -11.51 -11.69
C ARG A 5 4.59 -10.78 -11.19
N GLY A 6 5.28 -11.37 -10.21
CA GLY A 6 6.63 -11.04 -9.73
C GLY A 6 7.06 -9.59 -9.89
N ALA A 7 7.78 -9.28 -10.97
CA ALA A 7 8.32 -7.96 -11.25
C ALA A 7 7.26 -6.84 -11.31
N ALA A 8 6.12 -7.09 -11.93
CA ALA A 8 5.04 -6.09 -12.02
C ALA A 8 4.43 -5.80 -10.64
N ARG A 9 4.43 -6.80 -9.74
CA ARG A 9 4.00 -6.63 -8.35
C ARG A 9 5.01 -5.80 -7.56
N THR A 10 6.29 -6.02 -7.75
CA THR A 10 7.36 -5.24 -7.09
C THR A 10 7.33 -3.78 -7.54
N VAL A 11 7.22 -3.53 -8.86
CA VAL A 11 7.11 -2.17 -9.40
C VAL A 11 5.86 -1.47 -8.89
N TYR A 12 4.71 -2.16 -8.90
CA TYR A 12 3.45 -1.60 -8.41
C TYR A 12 3.49 -1.32 -6.90
N GLY A 13 4.09 -2.22 -6.11
CA GLY A 13 4.30 -2.02 -4.68
C GLY A 13 5.24 -0.85 -4.37
N GLY A 14 6.31 -0.68 -5.15
CA GLY A 14 7.21 0.46 -5.05
C GLY A 14 6.52 1.79 -5.36
N ALA A 15 5.69 1.85 -6.40
CA ALA A 15 4.91 3.04 -6.73
C ALA A 15 3.89 3.42 -5.63
N LEU A 16 3.25 2.41 -5.04
CA LEU A 16 2.35 2.62 -3.90
C LEU A 16 3.08 3.07 -2.64
N ARG A 17 4.26 2.51 -2.39
CA ARG A 17 5.13 2.94 -1.29
C ARG A 17 5.51 4.41 -1.46
N ALA A 18 5.96 4.83 -2.65
CA ALA A 18 6.34 6.21 -2.89
C ALA A 18 5.20 7.19 -2.52
N ARG A 19 3.96 6.88 -2.94
CA ARG A 19 2.77 7.64 -2.54
C ARG A 19 2.51 7.61 -1.03
N TYR A 20 2.63 6.44 -0.40
CA TYR A 20 2.46 6.29 1.04
C TYR A 20 3.49 7.12 1.84
N GLU A 21 4.73 7.15 1.38
CA GLU A 21 5.83 7.93 1.98
C GLU A 21 5.63 9.44 1.76
N ASP A 22 5.04 9.84 0.63
CA ASP A 22 4.68 11.23 0.30
C ASP A 22 3.60 11.80 1.24
N GLY A 23 2.82 10.92 1.87
CA GLY A 23 1.79 11.29 2.85
C GLY A 23 0.41 10.69 2.57
N ASP A 24 0.23 9.99 1.43
CA ASP A 24 -1.02 9.31 1.15
C ASP A 24 -1.29 8.21 2.17
N THR A 25 -2.53 8.09 2.62
CA THR A 25 -2.92 6.97 3.46
C THR A 25 -3.25 5.74 2.61
N ILE A 26 -3.28 4.56 3.23
CA ILE A 26 -3.78 3.34 2.56
C ILE A 26 -5.23 3.54 2.04
N ARG A 27 -6.02 4.42 2.65
CA ARG A 27 -7.37 4.77 2.15
C ARG A 27 -7.31 5.59 0.86
N ASP A 28 -6.39 6.54 0.76
CA ASP A 28 -6.21 7.34 -0.45
C ASP A 28 -5.69 6.47 -1.59
N LEU A 29 -4.71 5.60 -1.29
CA LEU A 29 -4.25 4.59 -2.23
C LEU A 29 -5.37 3.66 -2.70
N LYS A 30 -6.26 3.26 -1.79
CA LYS A 30 -7.44 2.45 -2.13
C LYS A 30 -8.40 3.21 -3.04
N ALA A 31 -8.67 4.48 -2.75
CA ALA A 31 -9.53 5.32 -3.57
C ALA A 31 -8.93 5.56 -4.97
N ALA A 32 -7.62 5.85 -5.03
CA ALA A 32 -6.90 6.12 -6.27
C ALA A 32 -6.72 4.88 -7.16
N THR A 33 -6.60 3.69 -6.56
CA THR A 33 -6.35 2.45 -7.33
C THR A 33 -7.56 1.55 -7.51
N GLY A 34 -8.65 1.78 -6.77
CA GLY A 34 -9.80 0.90 -6.73
C GLY A 34 -9.50 -0.51 -6.20
N ARG A 35 -8.35 -0.71 -5.55
CA ARG A 35 -7.92 -2.03 -5.02
C ARG A 35 -8.36 -2.21 -3.58
N SER A 36 -8.48 -3.47 -3.17
CA SER A 36 -8.86 -3.83 -1.80
C SER A 36 -7.81 -3.36 -0.79
N TYR A 37 -8.27 -2.86 0.36
CA TYR A 37 -7.39 -2.42 1.46
C TYR A 37 -6.40 -3.52 1.88
N GLY A 38 -6.87 -4.76 2.06
CA GLY A 38 -6.01 -5.90 2.42
C GLY A 38 -4.98 -6.26 1.34
N TYR A 39 -5.30 -6.00 0.06
CA TYR A 39 -4.36 -6.20 -1.04
C TYR A 39 -3.25 -5.15 -1.00
N LEU A 40 -3.61 -3.87 -0.84
CA LEU A 40 -2.64 -2.78 -0.71
C LEU A 40 -1.78 -2.94 0.55
N HIS A 41 -2.38 -3.34 1.67
CA HIS A 41 -1.65 -3.59 2.91
C HIS A 41 -0.59 -4.69 2.76
N ARG A 42 -0.97 -5.84 2.18
CA ARG A 42 0.00 -6.91 1.89
C ARG A 42 1.06 -6.48 0.89
N LEU A 43 0.67 -5.74 -0.14
CA LEU A 43 1.59 -5.28 -1.18
C LEU A 43 2.61 -4.27 -0.63
N LEU A 44 2.19 -3.36 0.24
CA LEU A 44 3.08 -2.43 0.93
C LEU A 44 4.05 -3.17 1.86
N LEU A 45 3.57 -4.17 2.61
CA LEU A 45 4.42 -5.01 3.45
C LEU A 45 5.45 -5.81 2.63
N GLU A 46 5.02 -6.43 1.53
CA GLU A 46 5.91 -7.16 0.62
C GLU A 46 6.91 -6.23 -0.07
N ALA A 47 6.53 -4.97 -0.32
CA ALA A 47 7.43 -3.94 -0.82
C ALA A 47 8.38 -3.39 0.27
N GLY A 48 8.33 -3.90 1.50
CA GLY A 48 9.17 -3.46 2.61
C GLY A 48 8.79 -2.08 3.17
N THR A 49 7.56 -1.62 2.96
CA THR A 49 7.09 -0.34 3.47
C THR A 49 6.88 -0.41 4.97
N THR A 50 7.47 0.52 5.71
CA THR A 50 7.20 0.71 7.13
C THR A 50 5.84 1.39 7.28
N LEU A 51 4.79 0.59 7.44
CA LEU A 51 3.46 1.11 7.71
C LEU A 51 3.50 1.91 9.02
N ARG A 52 3.18 3.20 8.94
CA ARG A 52 3.05 4.06 10.11
C ARG A 52 2.02 3.41 11.04
N PRO A 53 2.37 3.20 12.32
CA PRO A 53 1.42 2.65 13.27
C PRO A 53 0.19 3.56 13.26
N ARG A 54 -0.97 2.99 12.94
CA ARG A 54 -2.25 3.69 13.10
C ARG A 54 -2.27 4.12 14.56
N GLY A 55 -2.19 5.43 14.81
CA GLY A 55 -2.12 5.97 16.16
C GLY A 55 -3.10 5.22 17.04
N ARG A 56 -2.57 4.45 17.99
CA ARG A 56 -3.43 3.88 19.02
C ARG A 56 -4.12 5.09 19.65
N ARG A 57 -5.44 4.98 19.81
CA ARG A 57 -6.26 5.91 20.57
C ARG A 57 -5.55 6.18 21.91
N GLY A 58 -4.86 7.32 22.00
CA GLY A 58 -4.55 7.93 23.28
C GLY A 58 -5.80 8.70 23.68
N ALA A 59 -6.62 8.06 24.51
CA ALA A 59 -7.70 8.58 25.37
C ALA A 59 -8.67 7.42 25.63
#